data_AF-A0AAC9INX7-F1
#
_entry.id   AF-A0AAC9INX7-F1
#
_cell.length_a   1.000
_cell.length_b   1.000
_cell.length_c   1.000
_cell.angle_alpha   90.00
_cell.angle_beta   90.00
_cell.angle_gamma   90.00
#
_symmetry.space_group_name_H-M   'P 1'
#
loop_
_entity.id
_entity.type
_entity.pdbx_description
1 polymer ?
#
loop_
_entity_poly.entity_id
_entity_poly.type
_entity_poly.pdbx_seq_one_letter_code
_entity_poly.pdbx_strand_id
1 'polypeptide(L)'
;MKNINYIKHLNFWFELLKDNPAVKPTHVSLYIALFQQWNLNHFTETFIINRPELMSLSKIGSKTTYSKCLQEMVDWGWIVYTPSTSSYSNSVMKIIYTLDIIERHKKIKKAKSDTSSPKNGIVHQSTTCPESGALEEVSTCPESGTSRGLVVGHIYKTINNKQKHININNSTISKYDEAL
;
A
#
# COMPACT_ATOMS: atom_id res chain seq x y z
N MET A 1 2.34 -18.64 20.69
CA MET A 1 1.55 -17.53 20.11
C MET A 1 2.10 -16.21 20.63
N LYS A 2 2.38 -15.22 19.77
CA LYS A 2 2.70 -13.87 20.23
C LYS A 2 1.44 -13.30 20.91
N ASN A 3 1.54 -12.82 22.14
CA ASN A 3 0.44 -12.12 22.80
C ASN A 3 0.33 -10.71 22.18
N ILE A 4 -0.81 -10.41 21.53
CA ILE A 4 -1.00 -9.12 20.86
C ILE A 4 -1.59 -8.12 21.85
N ASN A 5 -0.82 -7.07 22.17
CA ASN A 5 -1.37 -5.90 22.82
C ASN A 5 -2.07 -5.01 21.78
N TYR A 6 -3.39 -5.18 21.66
CA TYR A 6 -4.22 -4.53 20.65
C TYR A 6 -4.28 -3.00 20.81
N ILE A 7 -4.21 -2.49 22.04
CA ILE A 7 -4.18 -1.03 22.33
C ILE A 7 -2.87 -0.44 21.81
N LYS A 8 -1.73 -1.05 22.13
CA LYS A 8 -0.41 -0.60 21.63
C LYS A 8 -0.34 -0.66 20.11
N HIS A 9 -0.86 -1.73 19.50
CA HIS A 9 -0.92 -1.87 18.05
C HIS A 9 -1.73 -0.74 17.41
N LEU A 10 -2.92 -0.47 17.93
CA LEU A 10 -3.80 0.57 17.38
C LEU A 10 -3.23 1.97 17.59
N ASN A 11 -2.66 2.26 18.77
CA ASN A 11 -1.98 3.54 19.03
C ASN A 11 -0.84 3.77 18.05
N PHE A 12 -0.01 2.76 17.80
CA PHE A 12 1.06 2.86 16.81
C PHE A 12 0.53 3.08 15.40
N TRP A 13 -0.54 2.38 15.02
CA TRP A 13 -1.18 2.59 13.72
C TRP A 13 -1.72 4.02 13.56
N PHE A 14 -2.26 4.63 14.62
CA PHE A 14 -2.66 6.04 14.57
C PHE A 14 -1.49 6.99 14.33
N GLU A 15 -0.29 6.69 14.83
CA GLU A 15 0.91 7.45 14.48
C GLU A 15 1.30 7.27 13.00
N LEU A 16 1.22 6.04 12.46
CA LEU A 16 1.42 5.81 11.02
C LEU A 16 0.43 6.58 10.14
N LEU A 17 -0.82 6.67 10.60
CA LEU A 17 -1.88 7.42 9.94
C LEU A 17 -1.58 8.92 9.95
N LYS A 18 -1.12 9.46 11.08
CA LYS A 18 -0.78 10.88 11.23
C LYS A 18 0.42 11.28 10.37
N ASP A 19 1.41 10.40 10.27
CA ASP A 19 2.64 10.63 9.50
C ASP A 19 2.42 10.51 7.98
N ASN A 20 1.32 9.89 7.52
CA ASN A 20 1.04 9.65 6.11
C ASN A 20 -0.08 10.56 5.56
N PRO A 21 0.25 11.66 4.84
CA PRO A 21 -0.74 12.60 4.32
C PRO A 21 -1.60 12.02 3.18
N ALA A 22 -1.22 10.88 2.59
CA ALA A 22 -2.02 10.23 1.54
C ALA A 22 -3.23 9.46 2.09
N VAL A 23 -3.31 9.28 3.41
CA VAL A 23 -4.40 8.56 4.08
C VAL A 23 -5.69 9.36 3.98
N LYS A 24 -6.80 8.64 3.80
CA LYS A 24 -8.15 9.20 3.62
C LYS A 24 -9.09 8.55 4.64
N PRO A 25 -10.24 9.17 4.97
CA PRO A 25 -11.22 8.56 5.87
C PRO A 25 -11.64 7.14 5.48
N THR A 26 -11.69 6.85 4.18
CA THR A 26 -11.98 5.50 3.65
C THR A 26 -10.93 4.46 4.07
N HIS A 27 -9.66 4.84 4.14
CA HIS A 27 -8.60 3.98 4.65
C HIS A 27 -8.78 3.69 6.14
N VAL A 28 -9.12 4.72 6.92
CA VAL A 28 -9.36 4.57 8.37
C VAL A 28 -10.48 3.56 8.61
N SER A 29 -11.62 3.76 7.93
CA SER A 29 -12.78 2.87 8.08
C SER A 29 -12.48 1.44 7.64
N LEU A 30 -11.79 1.26 6.50
CA LEU A 30 -11.41 -0.07 6.03
C LEU A 30 -10.42 -0.76 6.99
N TYR A 31 -9.41 -0.06 7.48
CA TYR A 31 -8.44 -0.65 8.41
C TYR A 31 -9.10 -1.09 9.71
N ILE A 32 -9.99 -0.29 10.30
CA ILE A 32 -10.72 -0.68 11.52
C ILE A 32 -11.60 -1.91 11.27
N ALA A 33 -12.25 -2.02 10.10
CA ALA A 33 -13.00 -3.22 9.73
C ALA A 33 -12.10 -4.46 9.63
N LEU A 34 -10.91 -4.33 9.03
CA LEU A 34 -9.91 -5.41 8.96
C LEU A 34 -9.40 -5.80 10.35
N PHE A 35 -9.11 -4.82 11.20
CA PHE A 35 -8.65 -5.03 12.55
C PHE A 35 -9.70 -5.76 13.41
N GLN A 36 -10.98 -5.39 13.26
CA GLN A 36 -12.08 -6.09 13.92
C GLN A 36 -12.15 -7.56 13.47
N GLN A 37 -12.03 -7.83 12.17
CA GLN A 37 -11.98 -9.20 11.66
C GLN A 37 -10.76 -9.97 12.22
N TRP A 38 -9.61 -9.33 12.31
CA TRP A 38 -8.41 -9.94 12.90
C TRP A 38 -8.59 -10.28 14.39
N ASN A 39 -9.26 -9.39 15.14
CA ASN A 39 -9.63 -9.62 16.54
C ASN A 39 -10.60 -10.80 16.71
N LEU A 40 -11.62 -10.88 15.85
CA LEU A 40 -12.56 -12.02 15.83
C LEU A 40 -11.86 -13.34 15.52
N ASN A 41 -10.78 -13.30 14.73
CA ASN A 41 -9.92 -14.44 14.43
C ASN A 41 -8.76 -14.59 15.44
N HIS A 42 -8.92 -14.06 16.65
CA HIS A 42 -7.96 -14.15 17.77
C HIS A 42 -6.51 -13.78 17.41
N PHE A 43 -6.36 -12.77 16.56
CA PHE A 43 -5.06 -12.26 16.15
C PHE A 43 -4.12 -13.29 15.51
N THR A 44 -4.69 -14.24 14.77
CA THR A 44 -3.95 -15.22 13.96
C THR A 44 -2.99 -14.55 12.98
N GLU A 45 -1.90 -15.24 12.61
CA GLU A 45 -0.91 -14.67 11.68
C GLU A 45 -1.53 -14.27 10.32
N THR A 46 -2.50 -15.06 9.87
CA THR A 46 -3.28 -14.80 8.66
C THR A 46 -4.74 -15.14 8.93
N PHE A 47 -5.66 -14.40 8.32
CA PHE A 47 -7.09 -14.67 8.41
C PHE A 47 -7.75 -14.57 7.02
N ILE A 48 -8.87 -15.26 6.87
CA ILE A 48 -9.67 -15.25 5.66
C ILE A 48 -10.53 -13.97 5.65
N ILE A 49 -10.65 -13.34 4.48
CA ILE A 49 -11.51 -12.17 4.32
C ILE A 49 -12.64 -12.41 3.33
N ASN A 50 -13.83 -11.97 3.70
CA ASN A 50 -14.98 -11.86 2.81
C ASN A 50 -15.11 -10.40 2.33
N ARG A 51 -14.99 -10.19 1.02
CA ARG A 51 -15.02 -8.85 0.42
C ARG A 51 -16.37 -8.13 0.62
N PRO A 52 -17.53 -8.73 0.30
CA PRO A 52 -18.84 -8.14 0.61
C PRO A 52 -19.00 -7.72 2.07
N GLU A 53 -18.60 -8.59 3.00
CA GLU A 53 -18.69 -8.31 4.44
C GLU A 53 -17.81 -7.12 4.84
N LEU A 54 -16.56 -7.09 4.37
CA LEU A 54 -15.65 -5.98 4.65
C LEU A 54 -16.13 -4.65 4.08
N MET A 55 -16.66 -4.65 2.86
CA MET A 55 -17.25 -3.44 2.26
C MET A 55 -18.42 -2.92 3.10
N SER A 56 -19.27 -3.82 3.62
CA SER A 56 -20.40 -3.48 4.49
C SER A 56 -19.94 -2.91 5.85
N LEU A 57 -18.94 -3.54 6.47
CA LEU A 57 -18.35 -3.10 7.74
C LEU A 57 -17.65 -1.75 7.61
N SER A 58 -16.89 -1.55 6.53
CA SER A 58 -16.16 -0.30 6.27
C SER A 58 -17.00 0.79 5.62
N LYS A 59 -18.31 0.55 5.41
CA LYS A 59 -19.22 1.49 4.73
C LYS A 59 -18.74 1.96 3.35
N ILE A 60 -18.00 1.12 2.63
CA ILE A 60 -17.56 1.40 1.26
C ILE A 60 -18.51 0.71 0.28
N GLY A 61 -19.36 1.50 -0.39
CA GLY A 61 -20.26 0.95 -1.42
C GLY A 61 -19.58 0.68 -2.77
N SER A 62 -18.50 1.40 -3.09
CA SER A 62 -17.83 1.31 -4.38
C SER A 62 -16.76 0.22 -4.41
N LYS A 63 -16.87 -0.69 -5.38
CA LYS A 63 -15.90 -1.77 -5.58
C LYS A 63 -14.50 -1.26 -5.91
N THR A 64 -14.42 -0.19 -6.71
CA THR A 64 -13.15 0.42 -7.14
C THR A 64 -12.48 1.12 -5.97
N THR A 65 -13.24 1.86 -5.17
CA THR A 65 -12.75 2.53 -3.96
C THR A 65 -12.19 1.51 -2.96
N TYR A 66 -12.91 0.41 -2.73
CA TYR A 66 -12.43 -0.66 -1.85
C TYR A 66 -11.09 -1.22 -2.32
N SER A 67 -10.99 -1.64 -3.59
CA SER A 67 -9.77 -2.25 -4.11
C SER A 67 -8.60 -1.28 -4.12
N LYS A 68 -8.84 0.00 -4.43
CA LYS A 68 -7.82 1.05 -4.39
C LYS A 68 -7.30 1.26 -2.97
N CYS A 69 -8.17 1.47 -1.99
CA CYS A 69 -7.76 1.66 -0.60
C CYS A 69 -7.02 0.45 -0.04
N LEU A 70 -7.47 -0.77 -0.39
CA LEU A 70 -6.79 -2.00 0.02
C LEU A 70 -5.37 -2.08 -0.57
N GLN A 71 -5.21 -1.75 -1.86
CA GLN A 71 -3.90 -1.74 -2.51
C GLN A 71 -2.98 -0.65 -1.94
N GLU A 72 -3.50 0.54 -1.66
CA GLU A 72 -2.74 1.64 -1.03
C GLU A 72 -2.18 1.20 0.35
N MET A 73 -2.97 0.49 1.16
CA MET A 73 -2.49 -0.08 2.44
C MET A 73 -1.42 -1.18 2.28
N VAL A 74 -1.52 -2.00 1.23
CA VAL A 74 -0.49 -2.99 0.88
C VAL A 74 0.80 -2.26 0.48
N ASP A 75 0.70 -1.21 -0.32
CA ASP A 75 1.84 -0.41 -0.78
C ASP A 75 2.55 0.31 0.37
N TRP A 76 1.81 0.72 1.42
CA TRP A 76 2.37 1.28 2.65
C TRP A 76 2.93 0.23 3.62
N GLY A 77 2.75 -1.06 3.33
CA GLY A 77 3.23 -2.16 4.16
C GLY A 77 2.46 -2.34 5.47
N TRP A 78 1.23 -1.83 5.57
CA TRP A 78 0.39 -2.01 6.76
C TRP A 78 -0.23 -3.41 6.81
N ILE A 79 -0.52 -3.96 5.63
CA ILE A 79 -1.14 -5.27 5.45
C ILE A 79 -0.46 -6.03 4.31
N VAL A 80 -0.63 -7.35 4.31
CA VAL A 80 -0.35 -8.22 3.17
C VAL A 80 -1.66 -8.86 2.74
N TYR A 81 -1.97 -8.72 1.45
CA TYR A 81 -3.19 -9.25 0.85
C TYR A 81 -2.84 -10.28 -0.22
N THR A 82 -3.39 -11.49 -0.07
CA THR A 82 -3.24 -12.57 -1.05
C THR A 82 -4.62 -12.87 -1.64
N PRO A 83 -4.93 -12.34 -2.85
CA PRO A 83 -6.21 -12.60 -3.49
C PRO A 83 -6.32 -14.07 -3.90
N SER A 84 -7.51 -14.64 -3.76
CA SER A 84 -7.85 -15.90 -4.43
C SER A 84 -8.56 -15.63 -5.75
N THR A 85 -8.18 -16.38 -6.79
CA THR A 85 -8.85 -16.38 -8.11
C THR A 85 -9.82 -17.56 -8.28
N SER A 86 -9.85 -18.51 -7.35
CA SER A 86 -10.69 -19.72 -7.47
C SER A 86 -11.89 -19.65 -6.54
N SER A 87 -13.03 -20.19 -6.99
CA SER A 87 -14.26 -20.29 -6.18
C SER A 87 -14.09 -21.15 -4.92
N TYR A 88 -13.04 -21.97 -4.86
CA TYR A 88 -12.76 -22.89 -3.75
C TYR A 88 -11.73 -22.35 -2.74
N SER A 89 -11.06 -21.23 -3.07
CA SER A 89 -10.04 -20.64 -2.19
C SER A 89 -10.50 -19.26 -1.73
N ASN A 90 -10.23 -18.96 -0.47
CA ASN A 90 -10.55 -17.67 0.10
C ASN A 90 -9.39 -16.69 -0.05
N SER A 91 -9.69 -15.41 -0.18
CA SER A 91 -8.65 -14.38 -0.08
C SER A 91 -8.13 -14.32 1.36
N VAL A 92 -6.81 -14.28 1.49
CA VAL A 92 -6.12 -14.30 2.79
C VAL A 92 -5.51 -12.94 3.07
N MET A 93 -5.59 -12.51 4.32
CA MET A 93 -5.01 -11.27 4.80
C MET A 93 -4.09 -11.50 5.99
N LYS A 94 -3.04 -10.67 6.08
CA LYS A 94 -2.19 -10.52 7.25
C LYS A 94 -2.06 -9.05 7.59
N ILE A 95 -2.29 -8.70 8.86
CA ILE A 95 -1.96 -7.37 9.37
C ILE A 95 -0.50 -7.39 9.82
N ILE A 96 0.28 -6.38 9.43
CA ILE A 96 1.68 -6.29 9.83
C ILE A 96 1.74 -5.70 11.24
N TYR A 97 2.22 -6.51 12.18
CA TYR A 97 2.25 -6.16 13.58
C TYR A 97 3.29 -5.07 13.88
N THR A 98 2.96 -4.14 14.79
CA THR A 98 3.83 -3.04 15.23
C THR A 98 5.26 -3.47 15.53
N LEU A 99 5.47 -4.57 16.26
CA LEU A 99 6.83 -5.04 16.57
C LEU A 99 7.58 -5.47 15.32
N ASP A 100 6.91 -6.15 14.40
CA ASP A 100 7.55 -6.58 13.16
C ASP A 100 7.90 -5.36 12.29
N ILE A 101 7.15 -4.26 12.39
CA ILE A 101 7.45 -2.99 11.72
C ILE A 101 8.69 -2.35 12.35
N ILE A 102 8.72 -2.23 13.68
CA ILE A 102 9.83 -1.66 14.44
C ILE A 102 11.12 -2.44 14.18
N GLU A 103 11.07 -3.77 14.28
CA GLU A 103 12.24 -4.65 14.07
C GLU A 103 12.77 -4.58 12.64
N ARG A 104 11.89 -4.52 11.63
CA ARG A 104 12.32 -4.29 10.23
C ARG A 104 13.01 -2.94 10.08
N HIS A 105 12.47 -1.89 10.71
CA HIS A 105 13.05 -0.57 10.62
C HIS A 105 14.43 -0.48 11.30
N LYS A 106 14.62 -1.11 12.46
CA LYS A 106 15.93 -1.24 13.13
C LYS A 106 16.95 -1.93 12.22
N LYS A 107 16.57 -3.03 11.57
CA LYS A 107 17.45 -3.75 10.61
C LYS A 107 17.86 -2.88 9.43
N ILE A 108 16.92 -2.13 8.85
CA ILE A 108 17.22 -1.22 7.72
C ILE A 108 18.19 -0.12 8.12
N LYS A 109 18.06 0.43 9.34
CA LYS A 109 19.02 1.42 9.84
C LYS A 109 20.42 0.86 10.01
N LYS A 110 20.54 -0.31 10.65
CA LYS A 110 21.84 -0.97 10.88
C LYS A 110 22.56 -1.27 9.57
N ALA A 111 21.85 -1.74 8.55
CA ALA A 111 22.45 -1.98 7.24
C ALA A 111 22.97 -0.70 6.54
N LYS A 112 22.36 0.47 6.81
CA LYS A 112 22.79 1.75 6.24
C LYS A 112 24.00 2.38 6.94
N SER A 113 24.26 2.06 8.21
CA SER A 113 25.46 2.55 8.92
C SER A 113 26.74 1.82 8.50
N ASP A 114 26.62 0.58 8.02
CA ASP A 114 27.77 -0.28 7.71
C ASP A 114 28.30 -0.11 6.26
N THR A 115 27.67 0.76 5.45
CA THR A 115 28.08 1.05 4.06
C THR A 115 28.64 2.48 3.95
N SER A 116 29.89 2.68 4.35
CA SER A 116 30.64 3.92 4.07
C SER A 116 31.70 3.70 2.97
N SER A 117 31.42 4.34 1.82
CA SER A 117 32.18 4.71 0.60
C SER A 117 33.58 4.17 0.25
N PRO A 118 33.90 4.20 -1.07
CA PRO A 118 35.00 5.06 -1.55
C PRO A 118 34.50 6.25 -2.37
N LYS A 119 35.15 7.41 -2.20
CA LYS A 119 34.92 8.67 -2.92
C LYS A 119 35.73 8.75 -4.22
N ASN A 120 35.30 9.70 -5.06
CA ASN A 120 35.95 10.42 -6.18
C ASN A 120 35.52 9.94 -7.59
N GLY A 121 35.14 10.80 -8.53
CA GLY A 121 35.33 12.24 -8.61
C GLY A 121 34.38 12.96 -9.60
N ILE A 122 34.47 14.28 -9.51
CA ILE A 122 33.79 15.34 -10.25
C ILE A 122 34.24 15.35 -11.72
N VAL A 123 33.31 15.46 -12.68
CA VAL A 123 33.51 16.21 -13.95
C VAL A 123 32.18 16.84 -14.38
N HIS A 124 32.17 18.16 -14.49
CA HIS A 124 31.18 18.96 -15.23
C HIS A 124 31.53 18.97 -16.72
N GLN A 125 30.55 18.86 -17.62
CA GLN A 125 30.33 19.89 -18.66
C GLN A 125 29.02 19.71 -19.44
N SER A 126 28.46 20.86 -19.77
CA SER A 126 27.22 21.21 -20.45
C SER A 126 27.05 20.61 -21.86
N THR A 127 25.84 20.72 -22.45
CA THR A 127 25.57 21.50 -23.70
C THR A 127 24.30 21.04 -24.44
N THR A 128 23.32 21.96 -24.52
CA THR A 128 22.32 22.27 -25.58
C THR A 128 21.41 21.21 -26.25
N CYS A 129 20.12 21.58 -26.33
CA CYS A 129 19.15 21.16 -27.35
C CYS A 129 19.51 21.69 -28.75
N PRO A 130 18.93 21.09 -29.81
CA PRO A 130 18.43 21.88 -30.92
C PRO A 130 16.93 21.68 -31.16
N GLU A 131 16.37 22.77 -31.63
CA GLU A 131 15.01 23.05 -32.09
C GLU A 131 14.86 22.72 -33.59
N SER A 132 13.60 22.51 -33.99
CA SER A 132 12.98 22.93 -35.26
C SER A 132 12.68 21.87 -36.33
N GLY A 133 11.46 21.98 -36.88
CA GLY A 133 11.01 21.31 -38.10
C GLY A 133 9.50 21.08 -38.17
N ALA A 134 8.73 22.15 -38.47
CA ALA A 134 7.31 22.15 -38.85
C ALA A 134 7.05 21.38 -40.17
N LEU A 135 5.83 20.96 -40.58
CA LEU A 135 4.62 21.72 -40.89
C LEU A 135 3.41 20.77 -41.13
N GLU A 136 2.21 21.28 -40.77
CA GLU A 136 0.92 21.20 -41.50
C GLU A 136 0.25 19.80 -41.71
N GLU A 137 -1.07 19.58 -41.65
CA GLU A 137 -2.21 20.43 -42.02
C GLU A 137 -3.56 19.86 -41.46
N VAL A 138 -4.40 20.75 -40.92
CA VAL A 138 -5.87 20.96 -41.06
C VAL A 138 -6.88 19.80 -41.32
N SER A 139 -8.08 19.99 -40.69
CA SER A 139 -9.45 19.55 -41.10
C SER A 139 -9.89 18.12 -40.74
N THR A 140 -11.13 17.77 -40.36
CA THR A 140 -12.41 18.42 -40.02
C THR A 140 -13.29 17.27 -39.45
N CYS A 141 -14.12 17.52 -38.44
CA CYS A 141 -15.12 16.53 -37.96
C CYS A 141 -16.35 16.52 -38.89
N PRO A 142 -17.03 15.36 -39.03
CA PRO A 142 -18.48 15.40 -38.78
C PRO A 142 -19.02 14.17 -38.01
N GLU A 143 -20.28 14.33 -37.60
CA GLU A 143 -21.02 13.60 -36.57
C GLU A 143 -21.63 12.24 -36.97
N SER A 144 -22.00 11.49 -35.91
CA SER A 144 -23.16 10.60 -35.73
C SER A 144 -23.10 9.13 -36.20
N GLY A 145 -23.50 8.21 -35.30
CA GLY A 145 -23.91 6.84 -35.64
C GLY A 145 -23.44 5.72 -34.69
N THR A 146 -24.35 5.25 -33.84
CA THR A 146 -24.27 4.10 -32.92
C THR A 146 -23.71 2.79 -33.51
N SER A 147 -22.81 2.08 -32.81
CA SER A 147 -22.92 0.63 -32.60
C SER A 147 -21.95 0.09 -31.53
N ARG A 148 -22.42 -0.96 -30.87
CA ARG A 148 -21.84 -1.63 -29.70
C ARG A 148 -20.54 -2.37 -30.03
N GLY A 149 -19.62 -2.32 -29.07
CA GLY A 149 -18.81 -3.48 -28.67
C GLY A 149 -17.41 -3.56 -29.25
N LEU A 150 -16.41 -3.20 -28.43
CA LEU A 150 -15.37 -4.10 -27.89
C LEU A 150 -14.30 -3.20 -27.25
N VAL A 151 -14.07 -3.28 -25.94
CA VAL A 151 -12.73 -2.98 -25.40
C VAL A 151 -12.39 -3.95 -24.27
N VAL A 152 -11.64 -4.98 -24.66
CA VAL A 152 -10.37 -5.46 -24.08
C VAL A 152 -10.35 -5.69 -22.57
N GLY A 153 -10.14 -6.96 -22.22
CA GLY A 153 -10.02 -7.45 -20.86
C GLY A 153 -8.92 -6.79 -20.04
N HIS A 154 -9.21 -6.61 -18.75
CA HIS A 154 -8.20 -6.33 -17.75
C HIS A 154 -7.78 -7.64 -17.09
N ILE A 155 -6.71 -8.21 -17.66
CA ILE A 155 -5.85 -9.20 -17.00
C ILE A 155 -5.31 -8.52 -15.73
N TYR A 156 -5.73 -8.97 -14.55
CA TYR A 156 -5.05 -8.57 -13.32
C TYR A 156 -3.65 -9.19 -13.35
N LYS A 157 -2.67 -8.37 -13.72
CA LYS A 157 -1.25 -8.73 -13.69
C LYS A 157 -0.87 -9.13 -12.27
N THR A 158 -0.27 -10.31 -12.15
CA THR A 158 0.43 -10.81 -10.97
C THR A 158 1.32 -9.72 -10.38
N ILE A 159 1.00 -9.26 -9.18
CA ILE A 159 1.82 -8.25 -8.49
C ILE A 159 3.02 -8.97 -7.87
N ASN A 160 4.17 -8.69 -8.48
CA ASN A 160 5.50 -9.01 -7.98
C ASN A 160 5.68 -8.34 -6.60
N ASN A 161 5.94 -9.14 -5.57
CA ASN A 161 6.04 -8.70 -4.18
C ASN A 161 7.39 -8.00 -3.91
N LYS A 162 7.56 -6.77 -4.42
CA LYS A 162 8.61 -5.85 -3.95
C LYS A 162 7.99 -4.96 -2.88
N GLN A 163 8.19 -5.35 -1.62
CA GLN A 163 7.83 -4.57 -0.43
C GLN A 163 8.34 -3.13 -0.57
N LYS A 164 7.42 -2.18 -0.76
CA LYS A 164 7.73 -0.75 -0.84
C LYS A 164 7.93 -0.15 0.55
N HIS A 165 8.69 0.93 0.58
CA HIS A 165 9.26 1.56 1.77
C HIS A 165 8.23 1.89 2.85
N ILE A 166 8.45 1.35 4.04
CA ILE A 166 7.83 1.81 5.29
C ILE A 166 8.45 3.17 5.63
N ASN A 167 7.74 4.27 5.36
CA ASN A 167 8.16 5.62 5.73
C ASN A 167 7.65 5.91 7.15
N ILE A 168 8.48 5.66 8.16
CA ILE A 168 8.13 5.92 9.56
C ILE A 168 9.13 6.91 10.14
N ASN A 169 8.60 7.93 10.81
CA ASN A 169 9.41 8.89 11.53
C ASN A 169 10.15 8.21 12.70
N ASN A 170 11.45 8.50 12.84
CA ASN A 170 12.31 7.90 13.87
C ASN A 170 11.82 8.17 15.30
N SER A 171 11.14 9.30 15.52
CA SER A 171 10.53 9.66 16.80
C SER A 171 9.38 8.72 17.18
N THR A 172 8.61 8.25 16.20
CA THR A 172 7.52 7.29 16.40
C THR A 172 8.06 5.93 16.82
N ILE A 173 9.20 5.51 16.30
CA ILE A 173 9.78 4.19 16.64
C ILE A 173 10.33 4.16 18.07
N SER A 174 11.06 5.20 18.48
CA SER A 174 11.67 5.28 19.82
C SER A 174 10.62 5.21 20.95
N LYS A 175 9.44 5.82 20.75
CA LYS A 175 8.35 5.82 21.74
C LYS A 175 7.76 4.44 22.02
N TYR A 176 7.80 3.52 21.06
CA TYR A 176 7.22 2.19 21.19
C TYR A 176 8.28 1.09 21.40
N ASP A 177 9.56 1.46 21.33
CA ASP A 177 10.69 0.57 21.67
C ASP A 177 10.87 0.47 23.21
N GLU A 178 10.68 1.57 23.93
CA GLU A 178 10.78 1.61 25.41
C GLU A 178 9.59 0.93 26.13
N ALA A 179 8.55 0.56 25.40
CA ALA A 179 7.32 0.00 25.94
C ALA A 179 7.22 -1.54 25.82
N LEU A 180 8.32 -2.23 25.52
CA LEU A 180 8.42 -3.68 25.38
C LEU A 180 9.14 -4.35 26.54
#